data_AF-A0A913Z305-F1
#
_entry.id   AF-A0A913Z305-F1
#
_cell.length_a   1.000
_cell.length_b   1.000
_cell.length_c   1.000
_cell.angle_alpha   90.00
_cell.angle_beta   90.00
_cell.angle_gamma   90.00
#
_symmetry.space_group_name_H-M   'P 1'
#
loop_
_entity.id
_entity.type
_entity.pdbx_description
1 polymer ?
#
loop_
_entity_poly.entity_id
_entity_poly.type
_entity_poly.pdbx_seq_one_letter_code
_entity_poly.pdbx_strand_id
1 'polypeptide(L)'
;MDIAALKLRREELLRQVAADMERLRKLKMVKMYRTKNDLSELQDLIDKWRTACQTALEELHHMTSEPRPPMGKLISDWKVNPELVQFDVETDSFL
;
A
#
# COMPACT_ATOMS: atom_id res chain seq x y z
N MET A 1 -13.83 52.87 26.78
CA MET A 1 -13.82 51.65 25.94
C MET A 1 -14.99 51.74 24.99
N ASP A 2 -14.73 51.68 23.68
CA ASP A 2 -15.76 51.81 22.66
C ASP A 2 -16.44 50.45 22.39
N ILE A 3 -17.73 50.35 22.72
CA ILE A 3 -18.56 49.16 22.54
C ILE A 3 -18.67 48.77 21.06
N ALA A 4 -18.62 49.74 20.14
CA ALA A 4 -18.69 49.48 18.71
C ALA A 4 -17.43 48.76 18.19
N ALA A 5 -16.25 49.20 18.65
CA ALA A 5 -14.98 48.54 18.32
C ALA A 5 -14.94 47.09 18.81
N LEU A 6 -15.47 46.81 20.01
CA LEU A 6 -15.55 45.45 20.55
C LEU A 6 -16.51 44.55 19.74
N LYS A 7 -17.65 45.08 19.28
CA LYS A 7 -18.59 44.35 18.43
C LYS A 7 -17.98 43.98 17.08
N LEU A 8 -17.31 44.93 16.43
CA LEU A 8 -16.62 44.69 15.16
C LEU A 8 -15.53 43.63 15.31
N ARG A 9 -14.73 43.73 16.38
CA ARG A 9 -13.68 42.74 16.67
C ARG A 9 -14.26 41.35 16.92
N ARG A 10 -15.39 41.24 17.64
CA ARG A 10 -16.10 39.97 17.85
C ARG A 10 -16.56 39.36 16.52
N GLU A 11 -17.13 40.15 15.62
CA GLU A 11 -17.58 39.67 14.31
C GLU A 11 -16.43 39.22 13.41
N GLU A 12 -15.30 39.92 13.46
CA GLU A 12 -14.08 39.52 12.77
C GLU A 12 -13.56 38.17 13.30
N LEU A 13 -13.48 38.02 14.63
CA LEU A 13 -13.07 36.77 15.27
C LEU A 13 -14.01 35.62 14.92
N LEU A 14 -15.33 35.84 14.89
CA LEU A 14 -16.30 34.81 14.49
C LEU A 14 -16.13 34.38 13.03
N ARG A 15 -15.85 35.33 12.13
CA ARG A 15 -15.54 35.02 10.73
C ARG A 15 -14.26 34.21 10.60
N GLN A 16 -13.23 34.57 11.37
CA GLN A 16 -11.96 33.85 11.37
C GLN A 16 -12.14 32.41 11.89
N VAL A 17 -12.86 32.24 12.99
CA VAL A 17 -13.19 30.91 13.54
C VAL A 17 -13.96 30.07 12.52
N ALA A 18 -14.94 30.65 11.82
CA ALA A 18 -15.68 29.94 10.78
C ALA A 18 -14.78 29.50 9.61
N ALA A 19 -13.89 30.38 9.16
CA ALA A 19 -12.94 30.07 8.09
C ALA A 19 -11.94 28.96 8.50
N ASP A 20 -11.43 29.02 9.72
CA ASP A 20 -10.50 28.02 10.25
C ASP A 20 -11.17 26.66 10.45
N MET A 21 -12.43 26.64 10.90
CA MET A 21 -13.21 25.40 10.99
C MET A 21 -13.43 24.76 9.63
N GLU A 22 -13.77 25.54 8.59
CA GLU A 22 -13.95 24.99 7.24
C GLU A 22 -12.62 24.50 6.65
N ARG A 23 -11.52 25.22 6.88
CA ARG A 23 -10.18 24.77 6.50
C ARG A 23 -9.83 23.44 7.18
N LEU A 24 -10.09 23.32 8.49
CA LEU A 24 -9.86 22.10 9.24
C LEU A 24 -10.70 20.94 8.71
N ARG A 25 -11.97 21.18 8.37
CA ARG A 25 -12.85 20.16 7.79
C ARG A 25 -12.29 19.61 6.47
N LYS A 26 -11.85 20.49 5.57
CA LYS A 26 -11.21 20.09 4.29
C LYS A 26 -9.93 19.27 4.52
N LEU A 27 -9.07 19.70 5.44
CA LEU A 27 -7.84 18.96 5.77
C LEU A 27 -8.14 17.58 6.36
N LYS A 28 -9.15 17.45 7.22
CA LYS A 28 -9.58 16.16 7.77
C LYS A 28 -10.09 15.22 6.67
N MET A 29 -10.81 15.73 5.67
CA MET A 29 -11.24 14.92 4.52
C MET A 29 -10.05 14.42 3.71
N VAL A 30 -9.08 15.29 3.40
CA VAL A 30 -7.86 14.87 2.68
C VAL A 30 -7.08 13.83 3.47
N LYS A 31 -6.92 14.03 4.79
CA LYS A 31 -6.26 13.05 5.66
C LYS A 31 -7.00 11.70 5.63
N MET A 32 -8.32 11.70 5.78
CA MET A 32 -9.13 10.48 5.73
C MET A 32 -8.99 9.77 4.39
N TYR A 33 -9.03 10.51 3.28
CA TYR A 33 -8.85 9.92 1.96
C TYR A 33 -7.47 9.29 1.80
N ARG A 34 -6.42 9.97 2.26
CA ARG A 34 -5.05 9.43 2.24
C ARG A 34 -4.95 8.15 3.08
N THR A 35 -5.46 8.16 4.30
CA THR A 35 -5.43 6.98 5.18
C THR A 35 -6.28 5.83 4.65
N LYS A 36 -7.46 6.10 4.09
CA LYS A 36 -8.32 5.06 3.53
C LYS A 36 -7.78 4.44 2.24
N ASN A 37 -7.01 5.20 1.47
CA ASN A 37 -6.40 4.74 0.22
C ASN A 37 -4.89 4.50 0.37
N ASP A 38 -4.40 4.37 1.60
CA ASP A 38 -3.03 3.98 1.84
C ASP A 38 -2.92 2.47 1.60
N LEU A 39 -2.49 2.11 0.39
CA LEU A 39 -2.29 0.72 -0.01
C LEU A 39 -0.87 0.23 0.29
N SER A 40 -0.04 1.04 0.96
CA SER A 40 1.34 0.65 1.28
C SER A 40 1.40 -0.62 2.11
N GLU A 41 0.58 -0.73 3.16
CA GLU A 41 0.53 -1.92 4.00
C GLU A 41 0.09 -3.18 3.22
N LEU A 42 -0.84 -3.02 2.28
CA LEU A 42 -1.26 -4.13 1.42
C LEU A 42 -0.12 -4.55 0.48
N GLN A 43 0.60 -3.59 -0.10
CA GLN A 43 1.76 -3.86 -0.94
C GLN A 43 2.88 -4.53 -0.14
N ASP A 44 3.16 -4.07 1.08
CA ASP A 44 4.15 -4.66 1.99
C ASP A 44 3.79 -6.13 2.31
N LEU A 45 2.51 -6.42 2.53
CA LEU A 45 2.04 -7.79 2.74
C LEU A 45 2.17 -8.64 1.48
N ILE A 46 1.80 -8.10 0.32
CA ILE A 46 1.96 -8.78 -0.97
C ILE A 46 3.43 -9.14 -1.19
N ASP A 47 4.36 -8.22 -0.94
CA ASP A 47 5.79 -8.45 -1.14
C ASP A 47 6.34 -9.49 -0.16
N LYS A 48 5.95 -9.44 1.12
CA LYS A 48 6.33 -10.44 2.12
C LYS A 48 5.88 -11.85 1.74
N TRP A 49 4.61 -11.99 1.36
CA TRP A 49 4.07 -13.29 0.96
C TRP A 49 4.67 -13.77 -0.35
N ARG A 50 4.94 -12.86 -1.30
CA ARG A 50 5.65 -13.19 -2.54
C ARG A 50 7.03 -13.78 -2.24
N THR A 51 7.85 -13.09 -1.44
CA THR A 51 9.19 -13.57 -1.07
C THR A 51 9.12 -14.92 -0.37
N ALA A 52 8.19 -15.11 0.58
CA ALA A 52 8.01 -16.39 1.25
C ALA A 52 7.66 -17.52 0.27
N CYS A 53 6.80 -17.26 -0.72
CA CYS A 53 6.47 -18.23 -1.77
C CYS A 53 7.67 -18.53 -2.67
N GLN A 54 8.43 -17.52 -3.09
CA GLN A 54 9.63 -17.70 -3.91
C GLN A 54 10.66 -18.57 -3.18
N THR A 55 10.97 -18.26 -1.91
CA THR A 55 11.89 -19.05 -1.09
C THR A 55 11.40 -20.50 -0.93
N ALA A 56 10.11 -20.72 -0.66
CA ALA A 56 9.57 -22.06 -0.55
C ALA A 56 9.66 -22.85 -1.87
N LEU A 57 9.43 -22.20 -3.02
CA LEU A 57 9.59 -22.81 -4.34
C LEU A 57 11.05 -23.19 -4.60
N GLU A 58 12.00 -22.32 -4.24
CA GLU A 58 13.43 -22.62 -4.32
C GLU A 58 13.80 -23.81 -3.44
N GLU A 59 13.39 -23.83 -2.19
CA GLU A 59 13.65 -24.93 -1.27
C GLU A 59 13.09 -26.26 -1.79
N LEU A 60 11.83 -26.27 -2.24
CA LEU A 60 11.21 -27.45 -2.86
C LEU A 60 11.96 -27.90 -4.11
N HIS A 61 12.40 -26.95 -4.93
CA HIS A 61 13.18 -27.23 -6.12
C HIS A 61 14.54 -27.87 -5.78
N HIS A 62 15.21 -27.38 -4.73
CA HIS A 62 16.47 -27.97 -4.23
C HIS A 62 16.30 -29.36 -3.64
N MET A 63 15.13 -29.67 -3.06
CA MET A 63 14.80 -31.00 -2.53
C MET A 63 14.46 -32.03 -3.62
N THR A 64 14.28 -31.61 -4.87
CA THR A 64 13.90 -32.50 -5.97
C THR A 64 15.11 -33.34 -6.42
N SER A 65 14.88 -34.65 -6.66
CA SER A 65 15.93 -35.57 -7.13
C SER A 65 16.50 -35.17 -8.49
N GLU A 66 17.80 -35.37 -8.70
CA GLU A 66 18.41 -35.12 -10.01
C GLU A 66 17.96 -36.14 -11.07
N PRO A 67 17.75 -35.71 -12.33
CA PRO A 67 17.91 -34.34 -12.85
C PRO A 67 16.75 -33.41 -12.44
N ARG A 68 17.10 -32.21 -11.97
CA ARG A 68 16.13 -31.22 -11.52
C ARG A 68 15.39 -30.59 -12.72
N PRO A 69 14.04 -30.57 -12.73
CA PRO A 69 13.26 -29.96 -13.81
C PRO A 69 13.37 -28.41 -13.77
N PRO A 70 13.11 -27.68 -14.86
CA PRO A 70 13.07 -26.22 -14.82
C PRO A 70 12.11 -25.69 -13.74
N MET A 71 12.43 -24.56 -13.11
CA MET A 71 11.60 -23.97 -12.05
C MET A 71 10.19 -23.66 -12.56
N GLY A 72 10.06 -23.20 -13.80
CA GLY A 72 8.77 -22.93 -14.44
C GLY A 72 7.86 -24.17 -14.50
N LYS A 73 8.42 -25.38 -14.60
CA LYS A 73 7.64 -26.62 -14.55
C LYS A 73 7.08 -26.84 -13.14
N LEU A 74 7.89 -26.65 -12.10
CA LEU A 74 7.45 -26.77 -10.71
C LEU A 74 6.31 -25.78 -10.42
N ILE A 75 6.45 -24.52 -10.85
CA ILE A 75 5.41 -23.48 -10.69
C ILE A 75 4.10 -23.90 -11.38
N SER A 76 4.18 -24.42 -12.61
CA SER A 76 3.02 -24.93 -13.36
C SER A 76 2.38 -26.17 -12.72
N ASP A 77 3.18 -27.08 -12.18
CA ASP A 77 2.71 -28.31 -11.53
C ASP A 77 1.96 -27.98 -10.23
N TRP A 78 2.46 -27.00 -9.46
CA TRP A 78 1.83 -26.49 -8.25
C TRP A 78 0.69 -25.48 -8.50
N LYS A 79 0.40 -25.18 -9.77
CA LYS A 79 -0.66 -24.23 -10.18
C LYS A 79 -0.49 -22.83 -9.60
N VAL A 80 0.76 -22.44 -9.37
CA VAL A 80 1.10 -21.07 -8.95
C VAL A 80 1.07 -20.18 -10.19
N ASN A 81 0.42 -19.02 -10.10
CA ASN A 81 0.46 -18.03 -11.18
C ASN A 81 1.87 -17.39 -11.22
N PRO A 82 2.62 -17.52 -12.32
CA PRO A 82 3.96 -16.93 -12.46
C PRO A 82 3.98 -15.42 -12.20
N GLU A 83 2.93 -14.70 -12.58
CA GLU A 83 2.85 -13.25 -12.37
C GLU A 83 2.79 -12.86 -10.88
N LEU A 84 2.14 -13.67 -10.04
CA LEU A 84 2.02 -13.39 -8.60
C LEU A 84 3.36 -13.53 -7.88
N VAL A 85 4.17 -14.49 -8.32
CA VAL A 85 5.52 -14.73 -7.82
C VAL A 85 6.60 -14.00 -8.61
N GLN A 86 6.21 -13.11 -9.54
CA GLN A 86 7.13 -12.35 -10.40
C GLN A 86 8.17 -13.27 -11.07
N PHE A 87 7.71 -14.37 -11.65
CA PHE A 87 8.58 -15.35 -12.31
C PHE A 87 8.59 -15.14 -13.82
N ASP A 88 9.77 -15.01 -14.39
CA ASP A 88 10.00 -14.97 -15.83
C ASP A 88 10.25 -16.38 -16.35
N VAL A 89 9.31 -16.85 -17.18
CA VAL A 89 9.30 -18.18 -17.78
C VAL A 89 10.39 -18.34 -18.84
N GLU A 90 10.81 -17.25 -19.49
CA GLU A 90 11.85 -17.29 -20.52
C GLU A 90 13.25 -17.42 -19.91
N THR A 91 13.49 -16.72 -18.80
CA THR A 91 14.79 -16.74 -18.10
C THR A 91 14.87 -17.76 -16.96
N ASP A 92 13.75 -18.42 -16.63
CA ASP A 92 13.59 -19.39 -15.53
C ASP A 92 14.02 -18.80 -14.17
N SER A 93 13.70 -17.52 -13.92
CA SER A 93 14.14 -16.78 -12.72
C SER A 93 13.06 -15.85 -12.14
N PHE A 94 13.18 -15.54 -10.85
CA PHE A 94 12.35 -14.51 -10.21
C PHE A 94 12.90 -13.10 -10.51
N LEU A 95 12.00 -12.13 -10.76
CA LEU A 95 12.27 -10.72 -11.04
C LEU A 95 12.39 -9.88 -9.76
#